data_AF-A0A172WPE8-F1
#
_entry.id   AF-A0A172WPE8-F1
#
_cell.length_a   1.000
_cell.length_b   1.000
_cell.length_c   1.000
_cell.angle_alpha   90.00
_cell.angle_beta   90.00
_cell.angle_gamma   90.00
#
_symmetry.space_group_name_H-M   'P 1'
#
loop_
_entity.id
_entity.type
_entity.pdbx_description
1 polymer ?
#
loop_
_entity_poly.entity_id
_entity_poly.type
_entity_poly.pdbx_seq_one_letter_code
_entity_poly.pdbx_strand_id
1 'polypeptide(L)'
;MTELLLDGLSWLLLIGGLLFFVAGSIGLLRFPDTVSRLHALTKADTLGLGLVIAGLSLRADSLWEVGQMVLIWLLLLASSATACQLLARQAGEEPRDD
;
A
#
# COMPACT_ATOMS: atom_id res chain seq x y z
N MET A 1 31.05 4.19 -3.58
CA MET A 1 30.41 3.26 -4.53
C MET A 1 29.20 2.59 -3.89
N THR A 2 29.34 2.02 -2.70
CA THR A 2 28.23 1.43 -1.92
C THR A 2 27.11 2.42 -1.62
N GLU A 3 27.44 3.63 -1.16
CA GLU A 3 26.46 4.70 -0.89
C GLU A 3 25.59 5.04 -2.12
N LEU A 4 26.21 5.20 -3.29
CA LEU A 4 25.50 5.48 -4.55
C LEU A 4 24.57 4.34 -4.96
N LEU A 5 24.95 3.08 -4.68
CA LEU A 5 24.11 1.92 -4.97
C LEU A 5 22.91 1.84 -4.01
N LEU A 6 23.12 2.13 -2.73
CA LEU A 6 22.03 2.19 -1.73
C LEU A 6 21.06 3.31 -2.03
N ASP A 7 21.55 4.50 -2.38
CA ASP A 7 20.73 5.63 -2.80
C ASP A 7 19.92 5.30 -4.07
N GLY A 8 20.57 4.72 -5.08
CA GLY A 8 19.90 4.30 -6.31
C GLY A 8 18.79 3.27 -6.06
N LEU A 9 19.05 2.28 -5.20
CA LEU A 9 18.06 1.27 -4.81
C LEU A 9 16.91 1.88 -4.00
N SER A 10 17.21 2.78 -3.07
CA SER A 10 16.20 3.49 -2.28
C SER A 10 15.25 4.28 -3.18
N TRP A 11 15.79 5.07 -4.11
CA TRP A 11 14.98 5.81 -5.08
C TRP A 11 14.13 4.91 -5.96
N LEU A 12 14.67 3.77 -6.41
CA LEU A 12 13.91 2.81 -7.20
C LEU A 12 12.74 2.21 -6.42
N LEU A 13 12.94 1.88 -5.13
CA LEU A 13 11.89 1.40 -4.23
C LEU A 13 10.82 2.47 -3.98
N LEU A 14 11.23 3.72 -3.72
CA LEU A 14 10.31 4.85 -3.51
C LEU A 14 9.47 5.14 -4.75
N ILE A 15 10.09 5.17 -5.94
CA ILE A 15 9.38 5.35 -7.21
C ILE A 15 8.44 4.17 -7.46
N GLY A 16 8.88 2.94 -7.19
CA GLY A 16 8.03 1.75 -7.27
C GLY A 16 6.79 1.88 -6.38
N GLY A 17 6.97 2.30 -5.12
CA GLY A 17 5.87 2.54 -4.19
C GLY A 17 4.91 3.63 -4.68
N LEU A 18 5.44 4.73 -5.20
CA LEU A 18 4.65 5.81 -5.80
C LEU A 18 3.80 5.31 -6.97
N LEU A 19 4.39 4.50 -7.87
CA LEU A 19 3.66 3.92 -9.00
C LEU A 19 2.52 3.02 -8.54
N PHE A 20 2.71 2.24 -7.46
CA PHE A 20 1.64 1.45 -6.87
C PHE A 20 0.51 2.30 -6.29
N PHE A 21 0.82 3.41 -5.60
CA PHE A 21 -0.20 4.34 -5.10
C PHE A 21 -0.97 5.03 -6.23
N VAL A 22 -0.27 5.45 -7.29
CA VAL A 22 -0.90 6.03 -8.49
C VAL A 22 -1.79 4.98 -9.17
N ALA A 23 -1.30 3.75 -9.36
CA ALA A 23 -2.08 2.68 -9.95
C ALA A 23 -3.30 2.31 -9.11
N GLY A 24 -3.18 2.29 -7.78
CA GLY A 24 -4.29 2.09 -6.85
C GLY A 24 -5.34 3.19 -6.93
N SER A 25 -4.88 4.45 -6.96
CA SER A 25 -5.76 5.62 -7.11
C SER A 25 -6.51 5.60 -8.44
N ILE A 26 -5.82 5.28 -9.54
CA ILE A 26 -6.44 5.11 -10.86
C ILE A 26 -7.42 3.93 -10.84
N GLY A 27 -7.05 2.81 -10.22
CA GLY A 27 -7.92 1.63 -10.08
C GLY A 27 -9.21 1.95 -9.32
N LEU A 28 -9.10 2.72 -8.22
CA LEU A 28 -10.24 3.18 -7.44
C LEU A 28 -11.22 4.03 -8.25
N LEU A 29 -10.71 4.89 -9.15
CA LEU A 29 -11.53 5.76 -10.01
C LEU A 29 -12.07 5.03 -11.25
N ARG A 30 -11.32 4.06 -11.79
CA ARG A 30 -11.63 3.40 -13.06
C ARG A 30 -12.52 2.17 -12.92
N PHE A 31 -12.38 1.40 -11.83
CA PHE A 31 -13.17 0.18 -11.67
C PHE A 31 -14.61 0.51 -11.29
N PRO A 32 -15.62 -0.03 -11.97
CA PRO A 32 -17.02 0.25 -11.65
C PRO A 32 -17.45 -0.45 -10.36
N ASP A 33 -16.99 -1.68 -10.16
CA ASP A 33 -17.38 -2.60 -9.08
C ASP A 33 -16.60 -2.39 -7.77
N THR A 34 -17.29 -2.45 -6.64
CA THR A 34 -16.73 -2.21 -5.30
C THR A 34 -15.64 -3.21 -4.93
N VAL A 35 -15.79 -4.49 -5.25
CA VAL A 35 -14.78 -5.52 -4.95
C VAL A 35 -13.50 -5.25 -5.75
N SER A 36 -13.64 -4.87 -7.00
CA SER A 36 -12.51 -4.53 -7.88
C SER A 36 -11.77 -3.28 -7.40
N ARG A 37 -12.50 -2.25 -6.93
CA ARG A 37 -11.92 -1.06 -6.28
C ARG A 37 -11.15 -1.41 -5.02
N LEU A 38 -11.72 -2.23 -4.13
CA LEU A 38 -11.09 -2.66 -2.88
C LEU A 38 -9.82 -3.49 -3.13
N HIS A 39 -9.83 -4.34 -4.15
CA HIS A 39 -8.65 -5.11 -4.55
C HIS A 39 -7.52 -4.20 -5.05
N ALA A 40 -7.84 -3.16 -5.83
CA ALA A 40 -6.85 -2.19 -6.27
C ALA A 40 -6.27 -1.39 -5.09
N LEU A 41 -7.13 -0.96 -4.16
CA LEU A 41 -6.74 -0.19 -2.99
C LEU A 41 -5.85 -0.99 -2.03
N THR A 42 -6.26 -2.22 -1.68
CA THR A 42 -5.48 -3.10 -0.80
C THR A 42 -4.11 -3.47 -1.39
N LYS A 43 -4.00 -3.64 -2.71
CA LYS A 43 -2.70 -3.83 -3.38
C LYS A 43 -1.79 -2.62 -3.25
N ALA A 44 -2.34 -1.41 -3.41
CA ALA A 44 -1.58 -0.18 -3.27
C ALA A 44 -1.11 0.02 -1.81
N ASP A 45 -1.96 -0.26 -0.83
CA ASP A 45 -1.58 -0.17 0.60
C ASP A 45 -0.52 -1.21 0.98
N THR A 46 -0.71 -2.47 0.58
CA THR A 46 0.19 -3.57 0.98
C THR A 46 1.56 -3.47 0.33
N LEU A 47 1.60 -3.38 -1.01
CA LEU A 47 2.84 -3.37 -1.78
C LEU A 47 3.43 -1.96 -1.92
N GLY A 48 2.59 -0.94 -2.12
CA GLY A 48 3.04 0.44 -2.27
C GLY A 48 3.70 0.95 -0.99
N LEU A 49 3.04 0.83 0.16
CA LEU A 49 3.65 1.21 1.43
C LEU A 49 4.85 0.32 1.77
N GLY A 50 4.77 -0.99 1.48
CA GLY A 50 5.89 -1.91 1.71
C GLY A 50 7.16 -1.49 0.95
N LEU A 51 7.02 -1.08 -0.31
CA LEU A 51 8.12 -0.55 -1.13
C LEU A 51 8.65 0.78 -0.59
N VAL A 52 7.75 1.69 -0.16
CA VAL A 52 8.17 2.97 0.43
C VAL A 52 8.99 2.73 1.69
N ILE A 53 8.53 1.86 2.59
CA ILE A 53 9.22 1.55 3.84
C ILE A 53 10.54 0.81 3.57
N ALA A 54 10.58 -0.09 2.60
CA ALA A 54 11.83 -0.73 2.18
C ALA A 54 12.83 0.29 1.62
N GLY A 55 12.36 1.29 0.88
CA GLY A 55 13.23 2.37 0.37
C GLY A 55 13.73 3.29 1.50
N LEU A 56 12.87 3.63 2.46
CA LEU A 56 13.23 4.46 3.61
C LEU A 56 14.12 3.73 4.61
N SER A 57 13.94 2.43 4.82
CA SER A 57 14.75 1.65 5.76
C SER A 57 16.22 1.55 5.33
N LEU A 58 16.50 1.59 4.01
CA LEU A 58 17.86 1.69 3.48
C LEU A 58 18.56 3.01 3.81
N ARG A 59 17.79 4.04 4.18
CA ARG A 59 18.28 5.39 4.53
C ARG A 59 18.08 5.72 6.01
N ALA A 60 17.60 4.76 6.80
CA ALA A 60 17.35 4.97 8.21
C ALA A 60 18.67 4.92 8.99
N ASP A 61 18.83 5.84 9.93
CA ASP A 61 20.04 5.93 10.76
C ASP A 61 20.00 4.93 11.92
N SER A 62 18.82 4.43 12.28
CA SER A 62 18.60 3.57 13.44
C SER A 62 17.65 2.40 13.15
N LEU A 63 17.98 1.23 13.73
CA LEU A 63 17.10 0.05 13.71
C LEU A 63 15.75 0.30 14.42
N TRP A 64 15.71 1.25 15.35
CA TRP A 64 14.47 1.64 16.01
C TRP A 64 13.47 2.27 15.03
N GLU A 65 13.96 3.14 14.14
CA GLU A 65 13.14 3.80 13.12
C GLU A 65 12.57 2.78 12.14
N VAL A 66 13.40 1.84 11.70
CA VAL A 66 12.97 0.73 10.83
C VAL A 66 11.89 -0.11 11.53
N GLY A 67 12.06 -0.42 12.82
CA GLY A 67 11.07 -1.13 13.61
C GLY A 67 9.72 -0.40 13.68
N GLN A 68 9.75 0.92 13.89
CA GLN A 68 8.53 1.75 13.88
C GLN A 68 7.85 1.77 12.51
N MET A 69 8.62 1.90 11.43
CA MET A 69 8.08 1.84 10.06
C MET A 69 7.42 0.49 9.78
N VAL A 70 8.07 -0.61 10.12
CA VAL A 70 7.51 -1.97 9.97
C VAL A 70 6.23 -2.13 10.80
N LEU A 71 6.20 -1.59 12.02
CA LEU A 71 4.99 -1.61 12.85
C LEU A 71 3.85 -0.84 12.19
N ILE A 72 4.12 0.35 11.64
CA ILE A 72 3.13 1.14 10.89
C ILE A 72 2.61 0.35 9.69
N TRP A 73 3.48 -0.33 8.95
CA TRP A 73 3.10 -1.19 7.84
C TRP A 73 2.14 -2.29 8.27
N LEU A 74 2.49 -3.04 9.31
CA LEU A 74 1.65 -4.14 9.83
C LEU A 74 0.29 -3.65 10.33
N LEU A 75 0.26 -2.51 11.03
CA LEU A 75 -1.00 -1.89 11.47
C LEU A 75 -1.85 -1.44 10.28
N LEU A 76 -1.24 -0.88 9.24
CA LEU A 76 -1.96 -0.52 8.02
C LEU A 76 -2.53 -1.76 7.32
N LEU A 77 -1.77 -2.86 7.25
CA LEU A 77 -2.25 -4.13 6.68
C LEU A 77 -3.49 -4.65 7.42
N ALA A 78 -3.46 -4.65 8.75
CA ALA A 78 -4.59 -5.06 9.58
C ALA A 78 -5.81 -4.13 9.40
N SER A 79 -5.57 -2.81 9.35
CA SER A 79 -6.60 -1.81 9.13
C SER A 79 -7.25 -1.94 7.75
N SER A 80 -6.44 -2.06 6.69
CA SER A 80 -6.89 -2.22 5.30
C SER A 80 -7.66 -3.54 5.11
N ALA A 81 -7.21 -4.64 5.73
CA ALA A 81 -7.93 -5.90 5.72
C ALA A 81 -9.30 -5.81 6.41
N THR A 82 -9.37 -5.12 7.56
CA THR A 82 -10.63 -4.93 8.29
C THR A 82 -11.59 -4.03 7.51
N ALA A 83 -11.10 -2.92 6.95
CA ALA A 83 -11.87 -2.02 6.11
C ALA A 83 -12.42 -2.75 4.88
N CYS A 84 -11.59 -3.57 4.22
CA CYS A 84 -12.02 -4.39 3.09
C CYS A 84 -13.14 -5.37 3.47
N GLN A 85 -13.04 -6.05 4.61
CA GLN A 85 -14.08 -6.98 5.05
C GLN A 85 -15.39 -6.29 5.40
N LEU A 86 -15.35 -5.12 6.03
CA LEU A 86 -16.54 -4.34 6.35
C LEU A 86 -17.22 -3.82 5.08
N LEU A 87 -16.45 -3.23 4.15
CA LEU A 87 -16.97 -2.70 2.89
C LEU A 87 -17.49 -3.81 1.97
N ALA A 88 -16.83 -4.97 1.93
CA ALA A 88 -17.30 -6.11 1.14
C ALA A 88 -18.64 -6.67 1.66
N ARG A 89 -18.88 -6.65 2.98
CA ARG A 89 -20.17 -7.06 3.55
C ARG A 89 -21.27 -6.08 3.17
N GLN A 90 -21.02 -4.78 3.28
CA GLN A 90 -22.00 -3.76 2.91
C GLN A 90 -22.34 -3.78 1.42
N ALA A 91 -21.35 -3.98 0.55
CA ALA A 91 -21.58 -4.09 -0.89
C ALA A 91 -22.41 -5.33 -1.28
N GLY A 92 -22.43 -6.37 -0.45
CA GLY A 92 -23.31 -7.54 -0.64
C GLY A 92 -24.74 -7.33 -0.12
N GLU A 93 -24.98 -6.28 0.67
CA GLU A 93 -26.27 -5.97 1.30
C GLU A 93 -27.07 -4.89 0.54
N GLU A 94 -26.49 -4.23 -0.46
CA GLU A 94 -27.24 -3.34 -1.35
C GLU A 94 -28.34 -4.16 -2.07
N PRO A 95 -29.62 -3.78 -1.96
CA PRO A 95 -30.68 -4.42 -2.72
C PRO A 95 -30.30 -4.34 -4.20
N ARG A 96 -30.26 -5.50 -4.87
CA ARG A 96 -30.33 -5.52 -6.33
C ARG A 96 -31.69 -4.91 -6.67
N ASP A 97 -31.71 -3.64 -7.03
CA ASP A 97 -32.83 -3.05 -7.74
C ASP A 97 -32.81 -3.66 -9.16
N ASP A 98 -33.34 -4.89 -9.29
CA ASP A 98 -33.72 -5.50 -10.56
C ASP A 98 -35.21 -5.27 -10.91
#